data_AF-A0A960M600-F1
#
_entry.id   AF-A0A960M600-F1
#
_cell.length_a   1.000
_cell.length_b   1.000
_cell.length_c   1.000
_cell.angle_alpha   90.00
_cell.angle_beta   90.00
_cell.angle_gamma   90.00
#
_symmetry.space_group_name_H-M   'P 1'
#
loop_
_entity.id
_entity.type
_entity.pdbx_description
1 polymer ?
#
loop_
_entity_poly.entity_id
_entity_poly.type
_entity_poly.pdbx_seq_one_letter_code
_entity_poly.pdbx_strand_id
1 'polypeptide(L)'
;MKMQVFVNKFYPEEFRRKSDAEKYHSKGTCEIHLQLESVELDIRNITYRIDHEGKVSLKPPFRVHSNKKAGIKPKLVPSIVFKEPSIWGQIEQTIKSELFKKAQDVSNNKEECLQLSFWET
;
A
#
# COMPACT_ATOMS: atom_id res chain seq x y z
N MET A 1 13.47 -17.32 12.37
CA MET A 1 13.29 -15.91 12.75
C MET A 1 11.87 -15.74 13.28
N LYS A 2 11.68 -15.19 14.49
CA LYS A 2 10.34 -14.85 14.98
C LYS A 2 10.01 -13.45 14.47
N MET A 3 9.08 -13.37 13.53
CA MET A 3 8.61 -12.11 12.97
C MET A 3 7.09 -12.06 13.06
N GLN A 4 6.56 -10.90 13.43
CA GLN A 4 5.14 -10.63 13.41
C GLN A 4 4.90 -9.34 12.63
N VAL A 5 3.90 -9.38 11.76
CA VAL A 5 3.49 -8.24 10.95
C VAL A 5 2.02 -7.98 11.26
N PHE A 6 1.70 -6.77 11.67
CA PHE A 6 0.34 -6.33 11.91
C PHE A 6 0.03 -5.18 10.99
N VAL A 7 -1.11 -5.23 10.31
CA VAL A 7 -1.59 -4.07 9.56
C VAL A 7 -2.37 -3.18 10.50
N ASN A 8 -1.86 -1.97 10.74
CA ASN A 8 -2.50 -1.00 11.63
C ASN A 8 -3.68 -0.35 10.92
N LYS A 9 -3.43 0.18 9.72
CA LYS A 9 -4.44 0.95 8.99
C LYS A 9 -4.21 0.94 7.48
N PHE A 10 -5.32 1.00 6.75
CA PHE A 10 -5.35 1.25 5.31
C PHE A 10 -5.91 2.66 5.06
N TYR A 11 -5.36 3.32 4.05
CA TYR A 11 -5.74 4.64 3.58
C TYR A 11 -6.02 4.54 2.07
N PRO A 12 -7.28 4.25 1.68
CA PRO A 12 -7.69 4.28 0.29
C PRO A 12 -7.50 5.67 -0.32
N GLU A 13 -7.09 5.72 -1.58
CA GLU A 13 -6.87 6.95 -2.32
C GLU A 13 -7.69 6.99 -3.60
N GLU A 14 -8.22 8.17 -3.93
CA GLU A 14 -8.92 8.40 -5.19
C GLU A 14 -7.98 8.44 -6.40
N PHE A 15 -8.50 7.98 -7.53
CA PHE A 15 -7.81 8.05 -8.80
C PHE A 15 -7.83 9.46 -9.38
N ARG A 16 -6.70 10.17 -9.26
CA ARG A 16 -6.51 11.49 -9.86
C ARG A 16 -6.23 11.45 -11.38
N ARG A 17 -5.85 10.28 -11.92
CA ARG A 17 -5.47 10.12 -13.33
C ARG A 17 -6.37 9.07 -13.99
N LYS A 18 -6.88 9.37 -15.19
CA LYS A 18 -7.68 8.43 -15.99
C LYS A 18 -6.96 7.10 -16.21
N SER A 19 -5.67 7.14 -16.54
CA SER A 19 -4.84 5.93 -16.72
C SER A 19 -4.75 5.04 -15.47
N ASP A 20 -4.83 5.64 -14.27
CA ASP A 20 -4.81 4.86 -13.04
C ASP A 20 -6.17 4.19 -12.80
N ALA A 21 -7.28 4.87 -13.11
CA ALA A 21 -8.63 4.33 -12.99
C ALA A 21 -8.91 3.21 -14.01
N GLU A 22 -8.37 3.34 -15.23
CA GLU A 22 -8.45 2.28 -16.25
C GLU A 22 -7.67 1.03 -15.85
N LYS A 23 -6.56 1.20 -15.13
CA LYS A 23 -5.65 0.10 -14.79
C LYS A 23 -5.97 -0.55 -13.44
N TYR A 24 -6.48 0.21 -12.49
CA TYR A 24 -6.63 -0.22 -11.11
C TYR A 24 -8.07 -0.05 -10.63
N HIS A 25 -8.55 -1.06 -9.91
CA HIS A 25 -9.83 -1.01 -9.20
C HIS A 25 -9.71 -0.22 -7.90
N SER A 26 -8.58 -0.37 -7.19
CA SER A 26 -8.32 0.35 -5.95
C SER A 26 -6.84 0.68 -5.80
N LYS A 27 -6.53 1.80 -5.14
CA LYS A 27 -5.18 2.15 -4.71
C LYS A 27 -5.20 2.84 -3.36
N GLY A 28 -4.06 2.85 -2.69
CA GLY A 28 -3.90 3.59 -1.45
C GLY A 28 -2.57 3.31 -0.79
N THR A 29 -2.49 3.65 0.48
CA THR A 29 -1.33 3.34 1.33
C THR A 29 -1.75 2.60 2.59
N CYS A 30 -0.82 1.88 3.21
CA CYS A 30 -1.03 1.28 4.51
C CYS A 30 0.13 1.54 5.47
N GLU A 31 -0.20 1.38 6.74
CA GLU A 31 0.72 1.38 7.86
C GLU A 31 0.74 -0.01 8.49
N ILE A 32 1.94 -0.50 8.76
CA ILE A 32 2.16 -1.77 9.44
C ILE A 32 3.04 -1.56 10.67
N HIS A 33 2.80 -2.38 11.68
CA HIS A 33 3.72 -2.61 12.77
C HIS A 33 4.49 -3.91 12.49
N LEU A 34 5.81 -3.82 12.48
CA LEU A 34 6.72 -4.95 12.29
C LEU A 34 7.46 -5.21 13.61
N GLN A 35 7.30 -6.41 14.15
CA GLN A 35 8.10 -6.89 15.26
C GLN A 35 9.06 -7.97 14.74
N LEU A 36 10.35 -7.71 14.84
CA LEU A 36 11.43 -8.60 14.41
C LEU A 36 12.39 -8.82 15.57
N GLU A 37 12.29 -9.97 16.23
CA GLU A 37 13.06 -10.30 17.43
C GLU A 37 12.90 -9.22 18.53
N SER A 38 13.94 -8.44 18.82
CA SER A 38 13.93 -7.35 19.80
C SER A 38 13.69 -5.97 19.19
N VAL A 39 13.46 -5.90 17.87
CA VAL A 39 13.27 -4.66 17.13
C VAL A 39 11.79 -4.50 16.78
N GLU A 40 11.24 -3.35 17.13
CA GLU A 40 9.90 -2.92 16.72
C GLU A 40 10.02 -1.73 15.78
N LEU A 41 9.25 -1.77 14.69
CA LEU A 41 9.30 -0.75 13.64
C LEU A 41 7.89 -0.50 13.08
N ASP A 42 7.47 0.76 13.14
CA ASP A 42 6.29 1.21 12.41
C ASP A 42 6.68 1.65 11.00
N ILE A 43 6.12 0.98 10.01
CA ILE A 43 6.37 1.29 8.60
C ILE A 43 5.11 1.90 8.02
N ARG A 44 5.23 3.16 7.59
CA ARG A 44 4.15 3.93 6.98
C ARG A 44 4.35 4.08 5.48
N ASN A 45 3.27 4.44 4.78
CA ASN A 45 3.28 4.76 3.34
C ASN A 45 3.67 3.59 2.43
N ILE A 46 3.36 2.33 2.80
CA ILE A 46 3.44 1.21 1.87
C ILE A 46 2.31 1.37 0.85
N THR A 47 2.64 1.51 -0.42
CA THR A 47 1.61 1.70 -1.46
C THR A 47 1.03 0.36 -1.86
N TYR A 48 -0.30 0.25 -1.89
CA TYR A 48 -1.00 -0.88 -2.49
C TYR A 48 -1.78 -0.44 -3.72
N ARG A 49 -1.87 -1.33 -4.72
CA ARG A 49 -2.74 -1.17 -5.88
C ARG A 49 -3.33 -2.53 -6.23
N ILE A 50 -4.63 -2.53 -6.47
CA ILE A 50 -5.42 -3.69 -6.85
C ILE A 50 -5.90 -3.43 -8.26
N ASP A 51 -5.54 -4.29 -9.21
CA ASP A 51 -6.08 -4.19 -10.57
C ASP A 51 -7.51 -4.72 -10.65
N HIS A 52 -8.15 -4.55 -11.81
CA HIS A 52 -9.51 -5.02 -12.05
C HIS A 52 -9.62 -6.56 -12.07
N GLU A 53 -8.49 -7.28 -12.16
CA GLU A 53 -8.42 -8.74 -12.05
C GLU A 53 -8.24 -9.20 -10.59
N GLY A 54 -8.10 -8.27 -9.64
CA GLY A 54 -7.89 -8.55 -8.21
C GLY A 54 -6.42 -8.82 -7.84
N LYS A 55 -5.48 -8.63 -8.75
CA LYS A 55 -4.04 -8.76 -8.47
C LYS A 55 -3.56 -7.59 -7.64
N VAL A 56 -2.99 -7.91 -6.49
CA VAL A 56 -2.43 -6.92 -5.55
C VAL A 56 -0.95 -6.70 -5.84
N SER A 57 -0.59 -5.44 -6.12
CA SER A 57 0.79 -4.98 -6.21
C SER A 57 1.12 -4.07 -5.02
N LEU A 58 2.24 -4.34 -4.37
CA LEU A 58 2.73 -3.59 -3.22
C LEU A 58 4.05 -2.90 -3.57
N LYS A 59 4.26 -1.70 -3.04
CA LYS A 59 5.53 -0.98 -3.15
C LYS A 59 5.96 -0.47 -1.77
N PRO A 60 7.24 -0.63 -1.41
CA PRO A 60 7.75 -0.11 -0.15
C PRO A 60 7.68 1.41 -0.10
N PRO A 61 7.77 2.03 1.08
CA PRO A 61 7.86 3.48 1.19
C PRO A 61 9.14 3.98 0.54
N PHE A 62 9.04 5.12 -0.15
CA PHE A 62 10.18 5.79 -0.77
C PHE A 62 10.47 7.13 -0.08
N ARG A 63 11.74 7.47 0.00
CA ARG A 63 12.22 8.81 0.34
C ARG A 63 12.84 9.46 -0.89
N VAL A 64 12.69 10.78 -0.97
CA VAL A 64 13.35 11.57 -2.00
C VAL A 64 14.79 11.81 -1.57
N HIS A 65 15.74 11.24 -2.31
CA HIS A 65 17.14 11.61 -2.15
C HIS A 65 17.46 12.75 -3.12
N SER A 66 17.60 13.96 -2.58
CA SER A 66 18.02 15.13 -3.36
C SER A 66 19.53 15.23 -3.33
N ASN A 67 20.17 14.92 -4.46
CA ASN A 67 21.60 15.15 -4.61
C ASN A 67 21.81 16.60 -5.10
N LYS A 68 21.65 17.56 -4.17
CA LYS A 68 21.63 19.02 -4.45
C LYS A 68 22.88 19.53 -5.18
N LYS A 69 23.99 18.78 -5.16
CA LYS A 69 25.29 19.24 -5.67
C LYS A 69 25.49 19.13 -7.19
N ALA A 70 24.59 18.53 -7.98
CA ALA A 70 24.91 18.20 -9.38
C ALA A 70 23.83 18.48 -10.45
N GLY A 71 22.75 19.22 -10.14
CA GLY A 71 21.66 19.42 -11.12
C GLY A 71 20.92 18.14 -11.53
N ILE A 72 21.16 17.04 -10.83
CA ILE A 72 20.56 15.73 -11.08
C ILE A 72 19.15 15.72 -10.48
N LYS A 73 18.17 15.26 -11.27
CA LYS A 73 16.79 15.10 -10.82
C LYS A 73 16.75 14.22 -9.55
N PRO A 74 15.97 14.61 -8.53
CA PRO A 74 15.87 13.85 -7.29
C PRO A 74 15.48 12.38 -7.56
N LYS A 75 16.17 11.45 -6.91
CA LYS A 75 15.93 10.01 -7.08
C LYS A 75 15.10 9.49 -5.91
N LEU A 76 14.04 8.73 -6.22
CA LEU A 76 13.30 7.99 -5.21
C LEU A 76 14.10 6.76 -4.80
N VAL A 77 14.38 6.62 -3.51
CA VAL A 77 15.03 5.45 -2.93
C VAL A 77 14.15 4.87 -1.85
N PRO A 78 14.09 3.54 -1.66
CA PRO A 78 13.33 2.96 -0.56
C PRO A 78 13.77 3.58 0.78
N SER A 79 12.80 3.97 1.60
CA SER A 79 13.05 4.52 2.94
C SER A 79 13.61 3.44 3.87
N ILE A 80 13.22 2.20 3.63
CA ILE A 80 13.61 1.02 4.40
C ILE A 80 14.10 -0.03 3.41
N VAL A 81 15.25 -0.61 3.71
CA VAL A 81 15.83 -1.70 2.94
C VAL A 81 16.08 -2.85 3.90
N PHE A 82 15.34 -3.94 3.71
CA PHE A 82 15.60 -5.18 4.43
C PHE A 82 16.75 -5.91 3.75
N LYS A 83 17.73 -6.37 4.55
CA LYS A 83 18.83 -7.20 4.01
C LYS A 83 18.33 -8.53 3.49
N GLU A 84 17.30 -9.07 4.14
CA GLU A 84 16.67 -10.34 3.75
C GLU A 84 15.40 -10.10 2.93
N PRO A 85 15.34 -10.59 1.68
CA PRO A 85 14.14 -10.45 0.83
C PRO A 85 12.90 -11.16 1.40
N SER A 86 13.10 -12.19 2.23
CA SER A 86 12.06 -12.97 2.89
C SER A 86 11.18 -12.12 3.82
N ILE A 87 11.74 -11.09 4.45
CA ILE A 87 11.02 -10.16 5.33
C ILE A 87 9.95 -9.42 4.53
N TRP A 88 10.32 -8.89 3.36
CA TRP A 88 9.37 -8.22 2.47
C TRP A 88 8.29 -9.18 1.96
N GLY A 89 8.66 -10.42 1.60
CA GLY A 89 7.71 -11.43 1.17
C GLY A 89 6.61 -11.71 2.20
N GLN A 90 6.97 -11.83 3.48
CA GLN A 90 6.01 -12.03 4.57
C GLN A 90 5.15 -10.78 4.80
N ILE A 91 5.74 -9.58 4.77
CA ILE A 91 4.97 -8.33 4.83
C ILE A 91 3.93 -8.28 3.71
N GLU A 92 4.33 -8.61 2.48
CA GLU A 92 3.40 -8.64 1.36
C GLU A 92 2.26 -9.63 1.56
N GLN A 93 2.56 -10.85 2.03
CA GLN A 93 1.55 -11.87 2.27
C GLN A 93 0.55 -11.44 3.34
N THR A 94 1.02 -10.86 4.44
CA THR A 94 0.15 -10.34 5.50
C THR A 94 -0.74 -9.21 4.97
N ILE A 95 -0.18 -8.22 4.28
CA ILE A 95 -0.96 -7.10 3.73
C ILE A 95 -2.00 -7.59 2.72
N LYS A 96 -1.61 -8.51 1.82
CA LYS A 96 -2.54 -9.12 0.85
C LYS A 96 -3.68 -9.81 1.57
N SER A 97 -3.38 -10.63 2.57
CA SER A 97 -4.40 -11.37 3.33
C SER A 97 -5.39 -10.44 4.03
N GLU A 98 -4.90 -9.36 4.65
CA GLU A 98 -5.76 -8.35 5.29
C GLU A 98 -6.59 -7.54 4.29
N LEU A 99 -6.04 -7.22 3.10
CA LEU A 99 -6.81 -6.60 2.02
C LEU A 99 -7.94 -7.51 1.54
N PHE A 100 -7.69 -8.81 1.38
CA PHE A 100 -8.72 -9.78 0.97
C PHE A 100 -9.83 -9.92 2.00
N LYS A 101 -9.49 -9.96 3.30
CA LYS A 101 -10.51 -9.98 4.38
C LYS A 101 -11.40 -8.74 4.33
N LYS A 102 -10.80 -7.55 4.22
CA LYS A 102 -11.58 -6.30 4.12
C LYS A 102 -12.47 -6.23 2.88
N ALA A 103 -12.01 -6.75 1.74
CA ALA A 103 -12.83 -6.82 0.54
C ALA A 103 -14.06 -7.73 0.73
N GLN A 104 -13.90 -8.84 1.45
CA GLN A 104 -15.02 -9.73 1.81
C GLN A 104 -15.97 -9.08 2.81
N ASP A 105 -15.45 -8.38 3.83
CA ASP A 105 -16.27 -7.67 4.82
C ASP A 105 -17.16 -6.59 4.18
N VAL A 106 -16.63 -5.84 3.21
CA VAL A 106 -17.41 -4.86 2.43
C VAL A 106 -18.44 -5.54 1.53
N SER A 107 -18.16 -6.74 1.00
CA SER A 107 -19.16 -7.49 0.22
C SER A 107 -20.32 -8.02 1.07
N ASN A 108 -20.06 -8.31 2.35
CA ASN A 108 -21.04 -8.81 3.31
C ASN A 108 -21.88 -7.68 3.94
N ASN A 109 -21.30 -6.50 4.10
CA ASN A 109 -21.99 -5.27 4.50
C ASN A 109 -22.20 -4.39 3.26
N LYS A 110 -23.29 -4.62 2.52
CA LYS A 110 -23.82 -3.64 1.55
C LYS A 110 -24.33 -2.40 2.29
N GLU A 111 -23.41 -1.59 2.83
CA GLU A 111 -23.67 -0.16 3.00
C GLU A 111 -23.22 0.54 1.73
N GLU A 112 -24.14 1.36 1.23
CA GLU A 112 -24.12 2.02 -0.06
C GLU A 112 -22.77 2.69 -0.33
N CYS A 113 -22.13 2.27 -1.41
CA CYS A 113 -21.15 3.08 -2.10
C CYS A 113 -21.89 4.34 -2.59
N LEU A 114 -21.93 5.38 -1.76
CA LEU A 114 -22.30 6.73 -2.17
C LEU A 114 -21.20 7.25 -3.11
N GLN A 115 -21.15 6.70 -4.32
CA GLN A 115 -20.65 7.44 -5.46
C GLN A 115 -21.54 8.68 -5.57
N LEU A 116 -20.97 9.83 -5.22
CA LEU A 116 -21.53 11.13 -5.59
C LEU A 116 -21.70 11.14 -7.12
N SER A 117 -22.93 10.93 -7.58
CA SER A 117 -23.36 11.11 -8.96
C SER A 117 -23.33 12.60 -9.28
N PHE A 118 -22.17 13.10 -9.74
CA PHE A 118 -22.02 14.53 -10.02
C PHE A 118 -22.50 14.97 -11.41
N TRP A 119 -23.21 14.12 -12.18
CA TRP A 119 -23.72 14.52 -13.49
C TRP A 119 -25.04 13.81 -13.83
N GLU A 120 -26.15 14.36 -13.34
CA GLU A 120 -27.43 14.31 -14.06
C GLU A 120 -27.91 15.76 -14.19
N THR A 121 -27.94 16.26 -15.42
CA THR A 121 -28.60 17.51 -15.81
C THR A 121 -29.59 17.17 -16.91
#